data_AF-A0A9D8ZBZ9-F1
#
_entry.id   AF-A0A9D8ZBZ9-F1
#
_cell.length_a   1.000
_cell.length_b   1.000
_cell.length_c   1.000
_cell.angle_alpha   90.00
_cell.angle_beta   90.00
_cell.angle_gamma   90.00
#
_symmetry.space_group_name_H-M   'P 1'
#
loop_
_entity.id
_entity.type
_entity.pdbx_description
1 polymer ?
#
loop_
_entity_poly.entity_id
_entity_poly.type
_entity_poly.pdbx_seq_one_letter_code
_entity_poly.pdbx_strand_id
1 'polypeptide(L)'
;MRGKVLRAVAWSDLSVTLPFALPFIADAMIVLIYGIDRGLDLGTPALSFEMGPLAMMFVHIMGVLGVIWALARLRNPSPDLARIDAFARIAVAVLIIYAMMQGATPVLWLFVATEIAGSFMEFMALRKPPNEKMNA
;
A
#
# COMPACT_ATOMS: atom_id res chain seq x y z
N MET A 1 2.42 21.64 -8.51
CA MET A 1 1.84 21.03 -7.29
C MET A 1 1.58 19.52 -7.47
N ARG A 2 0.90 19.09 -8.53
CA ARG A 2 0.60 17.66 -8.84
C ARG A 2 1.81 16.71 -8.76
N GLY A 3 2.91 17.02 -9.45
CA GLY A 3 4.09 16.14 -9.47
C GLY A 3 4.79 15.97 -8.11
N LYS A 4 4.63 16.92 -7.17
CA LYS A 4 5.17 16.77 -5.80
C LYS A 4 4.33 15.77 -5.00
N VAL A 5 3.00 15.82 -5.13
CA VAL A 5 2.07 14.89 -4.49
C VAL A 5 2.29 13.47 -5.00
N LEU A 6 2.35 13.29 -6.33
CA LEU A 6 2.56 11.96 -6.93
C LEU A 6 3.90 11.33 -6.49
N ARG A 7 4.96 12.14 -6.39
CA ARG A 7 6.25 11.66 -5.89
C ARG A 7 6.22 11.35 -4.39
N ALA A 8 5.52 12.14 -3.58
CA ALA A 8 5.38 11.87 -2.16
C ALA A 8 4.66 10.54 -1.91
N VAL A 9 3.59 10.29 -2.65
CA VAL A 9 2.83 9.02 -2.62
C VAL A 9 3.72 7.85 -3.06
N ALA A 10 4.45 7.98 -4.17
CA ALA A 10 5.34 6.92 -4.62
C ALA A 10 6.51 6.67 -3.64
N TRP A 11 7.02 7.70 -2.95
CA TRP A 11 8.00 7.53 -1.88
C TRP A 11 7.42 6.79 -0.67
N SER A 12 6.19 7.11 -0.24
CA SER A 12 5.56 6.38 0.86
C SER A 12 5.38 4.91 0.51
N ASP A 13 4.97 4.59 -0.72
CA ASP A 13 4.82 3.20 -1.13
C ASP A 13 6.16 2.47 -1.14
N LEU A 14 7.23 3.13 -1.63
CA LEU A 14 8.57 2.55 -1.61
C LEU A 14 9.01 2.24 -0.17
N SER A 15 8.79 3.16 0.77
CA SER A 15 9.13 2.95 2.19
C SER A 15 8.35 1.80 2.82
N VAL A 16 7.08 1.61 2.46
CA VAL A 16 6.24 0.54 3.01
C VAL A 16 6.55 -0.81 2.36
N THR A 17 6.80 -0.84 1.05
CA THR A 17 6.98 -2.10 0.29
C THR A 17 8.39 -2.66 0.36
N LEU A 18 9.41 -1.80 0.47
CA LEU A 18 10.82 -2.22 0.51
C LEU A 18 11.14 -3.23 1.63
N PRO A 19 10.66 -3.06 2.88
CA PRO A 19 10.87 -4.04 3.94
C PRO A 19 10.37 -5.44 3.58
N PHE A 20 9.23 -5.54 2.88
CA PHE A 20 8.66 -6.83 2.48
C PHE A 20 9.42 -7.50 1.33
N ALA A 21 10.26 -6.77 0.59
CA ALA A 21 11.10 -7.31 -0.47
C ALA A 21 12.37 -8.01 0.05
N LEU A 22 12.73 -7.79 1.32
CA LEU A 22 13.99 -8.22 1.90
C LEU A 22 13.77 -9.39 2.89
N PRO A 23 14.46 -10.54 2.72
CA PRO A 23 14.41 -11.64 3.68
C PRO A 23 14.76 -11.17 5.10
N PHE A 24 14.19 -11.82 6.12
CA PHE A 24 14.31 -11.47 7.56
C PHE A 24 13.66 -10.15 7.97
N ILE A 25 13.76 -9.10 7.14
CA ILE A 25 13.10 -7.81 7.39
C ILE A 25 11.59 -7.96 7.19
N ALA A 26 11.16 -8.70 6.18
CA ALA A 26 9.75 -9.05 5.99
C ALA A 26 9.19 -9.74 7.24
N ASP A 27 9.88 -10.76 7.77
CA ASP A 27 9.48 -11.45 8.99
C ASP A 27 9.37 -10.49 10.18
N ALA A 28 10.37 -9.62 10.37
CA ALA A 28 10.37 -8.62 11.44
C ALA A 28 9.20 -7.63 11.32
N MET A 29 8.83 -7.23 10.11
CA MET A 29 7.65 -6.37 9.89
C MET A 29 6.35 -7.07 10.25
N ILE A 30 6.18 -8.34 9.87
CA ILE A 30 4.98 -9.09 10.20
C ILE A 30 4.91 -9.29 11.72
N VAL A 31 6.03 -9.61 12.38
CA VAL A 31 6.12 -9.68 13.86
C VAL A 31 5.76 -8.36 14.52
N LEU A 32 6.22 -7.23 13.98
CA LEU A 32 5.90 -5.90 14.48
C LEU A 32 4.39 -5.61 14.39
N ILE A 33 3.76 -5.89 13.25
CA ILE A 33 2.31 -5.66 13.04
C ILE A 33 1.49 -6.43 14.09
N TYR A 34 1.79 -7.71 14.30
CA TYR A 34 1.12 -8.52 15.33
C TYR A 34 1.59 -8.17 16.76
N GLY A 35 2.77 -7.57 16.93
CA GLY A 35 3.19 -6.98 18.19
C GLY A 35 2.31 -5.80 18.59
N ILE A 36 1.96 -4.95 17.62
CA ILE A 36 1.03 -3.84 17.81
C ILE A 36 -0.36 -4.37 18.16
N ASP A 37 -0.85 -5.39 17.46
CA ASP A 37 -2.15 -6.02 17.74
C ASP A 37 -2.26 -6.49 19.20
N ARG A 38 -1.25 -7.24 19.66
CA ARG A 38 -1.15 -7.71 21.04
C ARG A 38 -1.02 -6.56 22.04
N GLY A 39 -0.25 -5.54 21.72
CA GLY A 39 -0.07 -4.36 22.57
C GLY A 39 -1.34 -3.53 22.73
N LEU A 40 -2.24 -3.57 21.74
CA LEU A 40 -3.53 -2.90 21.73
C LEU A 40 -4.69 -3.79 22.19
N ASP A 41 -4.41 -5.05 22.58
CA ASP A 41 -5.39 -6.05 23.00
C ASP A 41 -6.55 -6.24 21.99
N LEU A 42 -6.22 -6.25 20.70
CA LEU A 42 -7.23 -6.38 19.62
C LEU A 42 -7.76 -7.82 19.46
N GLY A 43 -7.21 -8.77 20.22
CA GLY A 43 -7.75 -10.12 20.35
C GLY A 43 -7.52 -11.03 19.14
N THR A 44 -6.59 -10.70 18.24
CA THR A 44 -6.27 -11.58 17.11
C THR A 44 -5.57 -12.85 17.64
N PRO A 45 -6.13 -14.06 17.44
CA PRO A 45 -5.52 -15.28 17.93
C PRO A 45 -4.11 -15.46 17.37
N ALA A 46 -3.13 -15.79 18.21
CA ALA A 46 -1.73 -16.01 17.81
C ALA A 46 -1.54 -17.18 16.80
N LEU A 47 -2.61 -17.91 16.47
CA LEU A 47 -2.64 -19.13 15.66
C LEU A 47 -2.43 -18.91 14.16
N SER A 48 -2.41 -17.68 13.65
CA SER A 48 -2.29 -17.41 12.20
C SER A 48 -0.86 -17.15 11.70
N PHE A 49 0.16 -17.28 12.55
CA PHE A 49 1.54 -16.89 12.21
C PHE A 49 2.45 -18.03 11.71
N GLU A 50 1.91 -19.14 11.22
CA GLU A 50 2.73 -20.07 10.42
C GLU A 50 2.70 -19.66 8.94
N MET A 51 3.35 -18.53 8.63
CA MET A 51 3.69 -18.22 7.24
C MET A 51 4.81 -19.17 6.81
N GLY A 52 4.43 -20.33 6.27
CA GLY A 52 5.38 -21.28 5.71
C GLY A 52 6.21 -20.66 4.57
N PRO A 53 7.32 -21.31 4.15
CA PRO A 53 8.23 -20.76 3.15
C PRO A 53 7.56 -20.31 1.84
N LEU A 54 6.50 -21.01 1.42
CA LEU A 54 5.73 -20.66 0.23
C LEU A 54 4.99 -19.33 0.37
N ALA A 55 4.35 -19.08 1.51
CA ALA A 55 3.66 -17.81 1.76
C ALA A 55 4.65 -16.65 1.84
N MET A 56 5.78 -16.85 2.52
CA MET A 56 6.86 -15.86 2.58
C MET A 56 7.47 -15.58 1.21
N MET A 57 7.61 -16.58 0.32
CA MET A 57 8.02 -16.35 -1.07
C MET A 57 7.08 -15.34 -1.75
N PHE A 58 5.75 -15.47 -1.60
CA PHE A 58 4.80 -14.52 -2.15
C PHE A 58 4.92 -13.13 -1.51
N VAL A 59 5.15 -13.02 -0.20
CA VAL A 59 5.41 -11.74 0.48
C VAL A 59 6.61 -11.03 -0.17
N HIS A 60 7.73 -11.74 -0.37
CA HIS A 60 8.93 -11.19 -1.00
C HIS A 60 8.68 -10.75 -2.45
N ILE A 61 8.01 -11.59 -3.25
CA ILE A 61 7.66 -11.26 -4.63
C ILE A 61 6.79 -10.00 -4.67
N MET A 62 5.76 -9.93 -3.83
CA MET A 62 4.87 -8.76 -3.76
C MET A 62 5.61 -7.50 -3.31
N GLY A 63 6.53 -7.62 -2.35
CA GLY A 63 7.42 -6.53 -1.95
C GLY A 63 8.25 -6.01 -3.12
N VAL A 64 8.90 -6.91 -3.89
CA VAL A 64 9.69 -6.55 -5.07
C VAL A 64 8.84 -5.85 -6.13
N LEU A 65 7.65 -6.39 -6.43
CA LEU A 65 6.73 -5.78 -7.38
C LEU A 65 6.31 -4.37 -6.93
N GLY A 66 6.02 -4.19 -5.63
CA GLY A 66 5.72 -2.89 -5.04
C GLY A 66 6.87 -1.88 -5.17
N VAL A 67 8.10 -2.32 -4.88
CA VAL A 67 9.32 -1.51 -5.01
C VAL A 67 9.53 -1.06 -6.47
N ILE A 68 9.49 -2.00 -7.42
CA ILE A 68 9.68 -1.68 -8.85
C ILE A 68 8.59 -0.73 -9.33
N TRP A 69 7.34 -0.94 -8.91
CA TRP A 69 6.23 -0.06 -9.26
C TRP A 69 6.40 1.36 -8.70
N ALA A 70 6.81 1.49 -7.43
CA ALA A 70 7.09 2.78 -6.81
C ALA A 70 8.23 3.51 -7.53
N LEU A 71 9.32 2.80 -7.87
CA LEU A 71 10.44 3.35 -8.64
C LEU A 71 10.00 3.81 -10.04
N ALA A 72 9.14 3.05 -10.71
CA ALA A 72 8.59 3.44 -12.02
C ALA A 72 7.82 4.76 -11.93
N ARG A 73 6.95 4.92 -10.92
CA ARG A 73 6.21 6.18 -10.68
C ARG A 73 7.10 7.34 -10.28
N LEU A 74 8.16 7.10 -9.49
CA LEU A 74 9.15 8.13 -9.15
C LEU A 74 9.91 8.63 -10.38
N ARG A 75 10.31 7.71 -11.26
CA ARG A 75 11.05 8.01 -12.49
C ARG A 75 10.18 8.74 -13.51
N ASN A 76 8.92 8.32 -13.67
CA ASN A 76 7.99 8.92 -14.62
C ASN A 76 6.61 9.16 -13.99
N PRO A 77 6.43 10.26 -13.23
CA PRO A 77 5.13 10.57 -12.62
C PRO A 77 4.15 11.07 -13.69
N SER A 78 3.42 10.16 -14.32
CA SER A 78 2.43 10.47 -15.35
C SER A 78 0.99 10.40 -14.82
N PRO A 79 0.05 11.15 -15.41
CA PRO A 79 -1.37 11.08 -15.04
C PRO A 79 -1.98 9.68 -15.22
N ASP A 80 -1.56 8.93 -16.22
CA ASP A 80 -2.09 7.59 -16.48
C ASP A 80 -1.62 6.59 -15.43
N LEU A 81 -0.35 6.66 -15.02
CA LEU A 81 0.15 5.83 -13.93
C LEU A 81 -0.54 6.16 -12.60
N ALA A 82 -0.85 7.45 -12.34
CA ALA A 82 -1.62 7.85 -11.16
C ALA A 82 -3.08 7.35 -11.17
N ARG A 83 -3.71 7.22 -12.35
CA ARG A 83 -5.05 6.60 -12.45
C ARG A 83 -4.99 5.12 -12.13
N ILE A 84 -4.03 4.42 -12.74
CA ILE A 84 -3.84 2.98 -12.53
C ILE A 84 -3.53 2.71 -11.06
N ASP A 85 -2.66 3.50 -10.44
CA ASP A 85 -2.33 3.40 -9.02
C ASP A 85 -3.59 3.61 -8.16
N ALA A 86 -4.36 4.66 -8.39
CA ALA A 86 -5.56 4.95 -7.61
C ALA A 86 -6.59 3.80 -7.62
N PHE A 87 -6.77 3.11 -8.75
CA PHE A 87 -7.61 1.91 -8.84
C PHE A 87 -6.98 0.70 -8.16
N ALA A 88 -5.66 0.50 -8.34
CA ALA A 88 -4.93 -0.58 -7.68
C ALA A 88 -5.04 -0.47 -6.16
N ARG A 89 -4.94 0.74 -5.60
CA ARG A 89 -5.11 0.99 -4.16
C ARG A 89 -6.48 0.59 -3.63
N ILE A 90 -7.54 0.89 -4.38
CA ILE A 90 -8.90 0.47 -4.01
C ILE A 90 -8.98 -1.06 -3.98
N ALA A 91 -8.41 -1.74 -4.99
CA ALA A 91 -8.36 -3.20 -5.02
C ALA A 91 -7.55 -3.77 -3.83
N VAL A 92 -6.39 -3.17 -3.51
CA VAL A 92 -5.57 -3.55 -2.35
C VAL A 92 -6.34 -3.35 -1.04
N ALA A 93 -7.03 -2.22 -0.86
CA ALA A 93 -7.85 -1.95 0.31
C ALA A 93 -8.94 -3.03 0.49
N VAL A 94 -9.61 -3.43 -0.60
CA VAL A 94 -10.61 -4.50 -0.58
C VAL A 94 -9.99 -5.84 -0.17
N LEU A 95 -8.81 -6.18 -0.71
CA LEU A 95 -8.10 -7.41 -0.34
C LEU A 95 -7.64 -7.42 1.12
N ILE A 96 -7.23 -6.27 1.66
CA ILE A 96 -6.87 -6.14 3.08
C ILE A 96 -8.11 -6.35 3.96
N ILE A 97 -9.24 -5.73 3.62
CA ILE A 97 -10.50 -5.92 4.33
C ILE A 97 -10.92 -7.39 4.28
N TYR A 98 -10.84 -8.02 3.10
CA TYR A 98 -11.11 -9.45 2.95
C TYR A 98 -10.21 -10.30 3.86
N ALA A 99 -8.90 -10.02 3.91
CA ALA A 99 -7.99 -10.73 4.80
C ALA A 99 -8.35 -10.56 6.28
N MET A 100 -8.77 -9.36 6.71
CA MET A 100 -9.27 -9.14 8.07
C MET A 100 -10.54 -9.94 8.36
N MET A 101 -11.46 -10.07 7.39
CA MET A 101 -12.63 -10.95 7.52
C MET A 101 -12.25 -12.43 7.65
N GLN A 102 -11.10 -12.84 7.11
CA GLN A 102 -10.54 -14.19 7.28
C GLN A 102 -9.74 -14.35 8.58
N GLY A 103 -9.69 -13.34 9.44
CA GLY A 103 -9.01 -13.39 10.74
C GLY A 103 -7.62 -12.74 10.79
N ALA A 104 -7.25 -11.95 9.77
CA ALA A 104 -6.07 -11.08 9.89
C ALA A 104 -6.32 -9.94 10.89
N THR A 105 -5.24 -9.43 11.48
CA THR A 105 -5.28 -8.40 12.52
C THR A 105 -6.01 -7.11 12.10
N PRO A 106 -6.84 -6.51 12.98
CA PRO A 106 -7.45 -5.19 12.75
C PRO A 106 -6.45 -4.04 12.64
N VAL A 107 -5.17 -4.22 13.01
CA VAL A 107 -4.11 -3.21 12.78
C VAL A 107 -4.02 -2.84 11.30
N LEU A 108 -4.42 -3.74 10.40
CA LEU A 108 -4.43 -3.51 8.97
C LEU A 108 -5.39 -2.39 8.51
N TRP A 109 -6.30 -1.91 9.37
CA TRP A 109 -7.07 -0.68 9.08
C TRP A 109 -6.18 0.54 8.83
N LEU A 110 -4.97 0.59 9.40
CA LEU A 110 -3.99 1.63 9.11
C LEU A 110 -3.57 1.60 7.64
N PHE A 111 -3.35 0.41 7.07
CA PHE A 111 -3.03 0.24 5.65
C PHE A 111 -4.22 0.56 4.76
N VAL A 112 -5.44 0.14 5.14
CA VAL A 112 -6.67 0.52 4.42
C VAL A 112 -6.79 2.04 4.34
N ALA A 113 -6.55 2.74 5.47
CA ALA A 113 -6.60 4.20 5.49
C ALA A 113 -5.57 4.83 4.55
N THR A 114 -4.33 4.31 4.49
CA THR A 114 -3.32 4.80 3.55
C THR A 114 -3.71 4.57 2.09
N GLU A 115 -4.30 3.41 1.77
CA GLU A 115 -4.73 3.11 0.40
C GLU A 115 -5.87 4.03 -0.06
N ILE A 116 -6.89 4.22 0.79
CA ILE A 116 -8.02 5.10 0.46
C ILE A 116 -7.58 6.56 0.37
N ALA A 117 -6.74 7.03 1.30
CA ALA A 117 -6.20 8.38 1.26
C ALA A 117 -5.31 8.61 0.03
N GLY A 118 -4.43 7.66 -0.30
CA GLY A 118 -3.58 7.70 -1.49
C GLY A 118 -4.40 7.77 -2.77
N SER A 119 -5.39 6.88 -2.93
CA SER A 119 -6.30 6.86 -4.08
C SER A 119 -7.04 8.19 -4.23
N PHE A 120 -7.55 8.74 -3.12
CA PHE A 120 -8.21 10.05 -3.12
C PHE A 120 -7.25 11.17 -3.53
N MET A 121 -6.03 11.20 -3.00
CA MET A 121 -5.01 12.19 -3.37
C MET A 121 -4.65 12.14 -4.85
N GLU A 122 -4.51 10.95 -5.42
CA GLU A 122 -4.21 10.78 -6.85
C GLU A 122 -5.39 11.24 -7.72
N PHE A 123 -6.63 10.85 -7.41
CA PHE A 123 -7.80 11.35 -8.12
C PHE A 123 -7.95 12.87 -8.03
N MET A 124 -7.68 13.47 -6.87
CA MET A 124 -7.67 14.93 -6.72
C MET A 124 -6.57 15.59 -7.56
N ALA A 125 -5.37 15.01 -7.58
CA ALA A 125 -4.27 15.51 -8.40
C ALA A 125 -4.61 15.46 -9.90
N LEU A 126 -5.47 14.54 -10.32
CA LEU A 126 -5.92 14.39 -11.71
C LEU A 126 -7.03 15.37 -12.12
N ARG A 127 -7.76 16.00 -11.19
CA ARG A 127 -8.82 16.98 -11.52
C ARG A 127 -8.21 18.22 -12.16
N LYS A 128 -8.53 18.52 -13.44
CA LYS A 128 -8.16 19.79 -14.12
C LYS A 128 -8.75 21.00 -13.37
N PRO A 129 -7.98 22.09 -13.17
CA PRO A 129 -8.57 23.32 -12.68
C PRO A 129 -9.62 23.85 -13.68
N PRO A 130 -10.70 24.48 -13.23
CA PRO A 130 -11.85 24.86 -14.07
C PRO A 130 -11.54 25.74 -15.30
N ASN A 131 -10.42 26.47 -15.31
CA ASN A 131 -10.15 27.54 -16.28
C ASN A 131 -9.58 27.10 -17.64
N GLU A 132 -9.43 25.80 -17.92
CA GLU A 132 -8.85 25.34 -19.20
C GLU A 132 -9.90 24.95 -20.26
N LYS A 133 -11.20 25.10 -19.96
CA LYS A 133 -12.30 24.77 -20.89
C LYS A 133 -12.83 25.96 -21.70
N MET A 134 -12.26 27.17 -21.55
CA MET A 134 -12.81 28.38 -22.20
C MET A 134 -12.04 28.83 -23.46
N ASN A 135 -10.96 28.13 -23.85
CA ASN A 135 -10.11 28.50 -24.99
C ASN A 135 -9.97 27.37 -26.03
N ALA A 136 -10.98 26.51 -26.18
CA ALA A 136 -11.04 25.50 -27.24
C ALA A 136 -12.20 25.81 -28.18
#